data_AF-A0A972CG19-F1
#
_entry.id   AF-A0A972CG19-F1
#
_cell.length_a   1.000
_cell.length_b   1.000
_cell.length_c   1.000
_cell.angle_alpha   90.00
_cell.angle_beta   90.00
_cell.angle_gamma   90.00
#
_symmetry.space_group_name_H-M   'P 1'
#
loop_
_entity.id
_entity.type
_entity.pdbx_description
1 polymer ?
#
loop_
_entity_poly.entity_id
_entity_poly.type
_entity_poly.pdbx_seq_one_letter_code
_entity_poly.pdbx_strand_id
1 'polypeptide(L)'
;MLLKDQKSAEELCVKKYQTYANQAQDPQLKQLFSSLAQKEQEHLNTINQILSGQVPNIQQGQSGQQMQQQSQIGQQMQQKKAVMQNPQAKESDKTLCQDMLSLEKYVSGTYDTTIFETTNSNVRQVLNHIQKEEQQHGEQIFNYMQSNGMYSPQ
;
A
#
# COMPACT_ATOMS: atom_id res chain seq x y z
N MET A 1 -19.50 -11.61 5.83
CA MET A 1 -18.74 -12.72 5.18
C MET A 1 -17.40 -12.10 4.92
N LEU A 2 -16.37 -12.43 5.69
CA LEU A 2 -15.17 -11.60 5.85
C LEU A 2 -14.50 -11.18 4.53
N LEU A 3 -14.57 -12.03 3.49
CA LEU A 3 -14.03 -11.70 2.17
C LEU A 3 -14.78 -10.56 1.45
N LYS A 4 -16.09 -10.39 1.67
CA LYS A 4 -16.83 -9.23 1.16
C LYS A 4 -16.44 -7.95 1.89
N ASP A 5 -16.13 -8.07 3.19
CA ASP A 5 -15.66 -6.96 4.00
C ASP A 5 -14.26 -6.54 3.53
N GLN A 6 -13.37 -7.51 3.20
CA GLN A 6 -12.10 -7.23 2.52
C GLN A 6 -12.32 -6.52 1.19
N LYS A 7 -13.22 -7.01 0.34
CA LYS A 7 -13.53 -6.34 -0.93
C LYS A 7 -13.87 -4.86 -0.74
N SER A 8 -14.71 -4.52 0.24
CA SER A 8 -15.07 -3.13 0.51
C SER A 8 -13.90 -2.30 1.09
N ALA A 9 -13.01 -2.93 1.86
CA ALA A 9 -11.78 -2.30 2.31
C ALA A 9 -10.85 -1.96 1.13
N GLU A 10 -10.62 -2.91 0.22
CA GLU A 10 -9.83 -2.72 -1.00
C GLU A 10 -10.40 -1.61 -1.90
N GLU A 11 -11.72 -1.60 -2.11
CA GLU A 11 -12.39 -0.53 -2.87
C GLU A 11 -12.16 0.85 -2.24
N LEU A 12 -12.14 0.92 -0.90
CA LEU A 12 -11.85 2.15 -0.18
C LEU A 12 -10.38 2.56 -0.33
N CYS A 13 -9.44 1.63 -0.21
CA CYS A 13 -8.00 1.87 -0.40
C CYS A 13 -7.71 2.41 -1.79
N VAL A 14 -8.19 1.72 -2.85
CA VAL A 14 -8.06 2.19 -4.25
C VAL A 14 -8.57 3.61 -4.40
N LYS A 15 -9.81 3.88 -3.93
CA LYS A 15 -10.43 5.19 -4.06
C LYS A 15 -9.63 6.27 -3.33
N LYS A 16 -9.20 6.01 -2.10
CA LYS A 16 -8.45 6.97 -1.30
C LYS A 16 -7.07 7.25 -1.88
N TYR A 17 -6.30 6.23 -2.27
CA TYR A 17 -5.00 6.45 -2.90
C TYR A 17 -5.10 7.23 -4.20
N GLN A 18 -6.06 6.90 -5.08
CA GLN A 18 -6.28 7.68 -6.31
C GLN A 18 -6.66 9.14 -5.99
N THR A 19 -7.51 9.34 -4.99
CA THR A 19 -7.91 10.69 -4.56
C THR A 19 -6.72 11.46 -4.01
N TYR A 20 -5.93 10.85 -3.14
CA TYR A 20 -4.82 11.51 -2.46
C TYR A 20 -3.60 11.69 -3.36
N ALA A 21 -3.37 10.82 -4.34
CA ALA A 21 -2.37 11.06 -5.38
C ALA A 21 -2.65 12.36 -6.15
N ASN A 22 -3.92 12.74 -6.31
CA ASN A 22 -4.30 13.99 -6.96
C ASN A 22 -4.23 15.21 -6.03
N GLN A 23 -4.28 15.00 -4.71
CA GLN A 23 -4.22 16.07 -3.70
C GLN A 23 -2.79 16.33 -3.18
N ALA A 24 -1.93 15.32 -3.23
CA ALA A 24 -0.56 15.39 -2.76
C ALA A 24 0.22 16.49 -3.51
N GLN A 25 0.97 17.28 -2.74
CA GLN A 25 1.76 18.39 -3.25
C GLN A 25 3.18 17.94 -3.61
N ASP A 26 3.76 17.00 -2.85
CA ASP A 26 5.03 16.37 -3.16
C ASP A 26 4.92 15.43 -4.37
N PRO A 27 5.71 15.64 -5.45
CA PRO A 27 5.76 14.71 -6.58
C PRO A 27 6.12 13.27 -6.18
N GLN A 28 7.00 13.09 -5.19
CA GLN A 28 7.36 11.76 -4.69
C GLN A 28 6.19 11.09 -3.98
N LEU A 29 5.42 11.84 -3.18
CA LEU A 29 4.22 11.31 -2.53
C LEU A 29 3.13 10.97 -3.55
N LYS A 30 2.94 11.84 -4.54
CA LYS A 30 2.02 11.59 -5.64
C LYS A 30 2.35 10.29 -6.38
N GLN A 31 3.63 10.07 -6.68
CA GLN A 31 4.08 8.83 -7.31
C GLN A 31 3.87 7.62 -6.39
N LEU A 32 4.18 7.74 -5.10
CA LEU A 32 3.97 6.68 -4.11
C LEU A 32 2.49 6.28 -4.05
N PHE A 33 1.58 7.24 -3.83
CA PHE A 33 0.13 6.97 -3.79
C PHE A 33 -0.41 6.43 -5.11
N SER A 34 0.12 6.87 -6.26
CA SER A 34 -0.27 6.30 -7.56
C SER A 34 0.16 4.84 -7.70
N SER A 35 1.34 4.48 -7.22
CA SER A 35 1.84 3.10 -7.21
C SER A 35 1.01 2.21 -6.28
N LEU A 36 0.70 2.71 -5.08
CA LEU A 36 -0.11 1.97 -4.11
C LEU A 36 -1.54 1.78 -4.62
N ALA A 37 -2.15 2.78 -5.24
CA ALA A 37 -3.47 2.63 -5.90
C ALA A 37 -3.51 1.48 -6.92
N GLN A 38 -2.41 1.23 -7.65
CA GLN A 38 -2.33 0.11 -8.60
C GLN A 38 -2.26 -1.24 -7.88
N LYS A 39 -1.52 -1.32 -6.77
CA LYS A 39 -1.42 -2.53 -5.94
C LYS A 39 -2.74 -2.90 -5.27
N GLU A 40 -3.42 -1.93 -4.66
CA GLU A 40 -4.77 -2.12 -4.12
C GLU A 40 -5.78 -2.55 -5.20
N GLN A 41 -5.61 -2.09 -6.45
CA GLN A 41 -6.45 -2.53 -7.55
C GLN A 41 -6.17 -4.00 -7.92
N GLU A 42 -4.92 -4.46 -7.84
CA GLU A 42 -4.53 -5.87 -7.99
C GLU A 42 -5.13 -6.74 -6.88
N HIS A 43 -5.10 -6.27 -5.63
CA HIS A 43 -5.74 -6.93 -4.48
C HIS A 43 -7.25 -7.04 -4.70
N LEU A 44 -7.94 -5.93 -5.01
CA LEU A 44 -9.37 -5.92 -5.30
C LEU A 44 -9.74 -6.90 -6.42
N ASN A 45 -8.95 -6.95 -7.49
CA ASN A 45 -9.17 -7.89 -8.59
C ASN A 45 -9.05 -9.34 -8.13
N THR A 46 -8.04 -9.64 -7.31
CA THR A 46 -7.82 -10.95 -6.69
C THR A 46 -8.99 -11.36 -5.79
N ILE A 47 -9.48 -10.45 -4.95
CA ILE A 47 -10.64 -10.70 -4.09
C ILE A 47 -11.90 -10.97 -4.92
N ASN A 48 -12.11 -10.21 -6.00
CA ASN A 48 -13.23 -10.45 -6.92
C ASN A 48 -13.13 -11.82 -7.61
N GLN A 49 -11.93 -12.26 -8.00
CA GLN A 49 -11.71 -13.60 -8.55
C GLN A 49 -12.12 -14.68 -7.54
N ILE A 50 -11.65 -14.58 -6.29
CA ILE A 50 -12.02 -15.55 -5.23
C ILE A 50 -13.53 -15.55 -5.01
N LEU A 51 -14.17 -14.38 -4.96
CA LEU A 51 -15.63 -14.26 -4.81
C LEU A 51 -16.42 -14.86 -5.98
N SER A 52 -15.83 -14.93 -7.18
CA SER A 52 -16.39 -15.61 -8.35
C SER A 52 -16.07 -17.11 -8.41
N GLY A 53 -15.37 -17.65 -7.40
CA GLY A 53 -15.01 -19.06 -7.30
C GLY A 53 -13.68 -19.42 -7.97
N GLN A 54 -12.91 -18.43 -8.44
CA GLN A 54 -11.60 -18.63 -9.03
C GLN A 54 -10.51 -18.31 -8.00
N VAL A 55 -9.62 -19.25 -7.73
CA VAL A 55 -8.47 -19.01 -6.84
C VAL A 55 -7.22 -18.88 -7.72
N PRO A 56 -6.60 -17.69 -7.78
CA PRO A 56 -5.38 -17.52 -8.56
C PRO A 56 -4.26 -18.38 -7.98
N ASN A 57 -3.47 -18.98 -8.88
CA ASN A 57 -2.32 -19.76 -8.46
C ASN A 57 -1.15 -18.79 -8.20
N ILE A 58 -0.94 -18.46 -6.93
CA ILE A 58 0.26 -17.72 -6.54
C ILE A 58 1.41 -18.70 -6.55
N GLN A 59 2.13 -18.74 -7.67
CA GLN A 59 3.37 -19.48 -7.76
C GLN A 59 4.32 -18.88 -6.73
N GLN A 60 4.51 -19.61 -5.63
CA GLN A 60 5.29 -19.23 -4.46
C GLN A 60 6.81 -19.29 -4.74
N GLY A 61 7.22 -18.81 -5.91
CA GLY A 61 8.57 -18.95 -6.43
C GLY A 61 8.87 -17.93 -7.51
N GLN A 62 9.03 -16.67 -7.12
CA GLN A 62 9.91 -15.68 -7.78
C GLN A 62 9.88 -14.27 -7.15
N SER A 63 9.44 -14.10 -5.91
CA SER A 63 9.59 -12.82 -5.18
C SER A 63 11.04 -12.55 -4.71
N GLY A 64 12.03 -13.05 -5.46
CA GLY A 64 13.46 -12.81 -5.26
C GLY A 64 14.13 -12.00 -6.37
N GLN A 65 13.42 -11.64 -7.45
CA GLN A 65 14.05 -10.98 -8.61
C GLN A 65 13.53 -9.58 -8.95
N GLN A 66 12.60 -9.02 -8.18
CA GLN A 66 12.20 -7.62 -8.33
C GLN A 66 12.79 -6.68 -7.26
N MET A 67 13.81 -7.14 -6.55
CA MET A 67 14.56 -6.34 -5.57
C MET A 67 15.86 -5.73 -6.16
N GLN A 68 16.03 -5.70 -7.48
CA GLN A 68 17.25 -5.17 -8.10
C GLN A 68 17.05 -3.92 -8.97
N GLN A 69 15.84 -3.35 -9.01
CA GLN A 69 15.59 -2.11 -9.77
C GLN A 69 15.08 -0.93 -8.93
N GLN A 70 15.28 -0.96 -7.61
CA GLN A 70 15.03 0.20 -6.74
C GLN A 70 16.28 0.69 -5.99
N SER A 71 17.45 0.05 -6.21
CA SER A 71 18.73 0.54 -5.69
C SER A 71 19.46 1.54 -6.61
N GLN A 72 18.94 1.82 -7.81
CA GLN A 72 19.54 2.80 -8.75
C GLN A 72 18.86 4.18 -8.76
N ILE A 73 17.83 4.40 -7.95
CA ILE A 73 17.28 5.75 -7.72
C ILE A 73 18.04 6.49 -6.59
N GLY A 74 18.94 5.78 -5.89
CA GLY A 74 19.74 6.33 -4.79
C GLY A 74 20.98 7.16 -5.19
N GLN A 75 21.37 7.21 -6.47
CA GLN A 75 22.64 7.86 -6.87
C GLN A 75 22.52 8.96 -7.92
N GLN A 76 21.31 9.38 -8.32
CA GLN A 76 21.13 10.51 -9.24
C GLN A 76 20.22 11.63 -8.71
N MET A 77 19.87 11.61 -7.42
CA MET A 77 19.09 12.67 -6.75
C MET A 77 19.90 13.51 -5.76
N GLN A 78 21.23 13.56 -5.91
CA GLN A 78 22.09 14.45 -5.10
C GLN A 78 22.20 15.88 -5.66
N GLN A 79 21.31 16.28 -6.58
CA GLN A 79 21.38 17.61 -7.19
C GLN A 79 20.01 18.23 -7.47
N LYS A 80 19.10 18.22 -6.47
CA LYS A 80 17.94 19.14 -6.44
C LYS A 80 17.26 19.26 -5.06
N LYS A 81 18.01 19.11 -3.96
CA LYS A 81 17.52 19.48 -2.62
C LYS A 81 17.57 20.99 -2.43
N ALA A 82 16.47 21.66 -2.79
CA ALA A 82 15.93 22.85 -2.13
C ALA A 82 14.78 23.44 -2.97
N VAL A 83 13.74 22.65 -3.27
CA VAL A 83 12.42 23.28 -3.34
C VAL A 83 11.98 23.34 -1.89
N MET A 84 12.08 24.52 -1.26
CA MET A 84 11.38 24.75 0.01
C MET A 84 9.90 24.49 -0.28
N GLN A 85 9.42 23.28 0.04
CA GLN A 85 7.98 23.03 0.08
C GLN A 85 7.40 24.02 1.09
N ASN A 86 6.33 24.69 0.67
CA ASN A 86 5.53 25.52 1.55
C ASN A 86 5.20 24.70 2.82
N PRO A 87 5.46 25.19 4.05
CA PRO A 87 5.09 24.49 5.28
C PRO A 87 3.64 24.00 5.30
N GLN A 88 2.72 24.74 4.67
CA GLN A 88 1.32 24.34 4.55
C GLN A 88 1.12 23.13 3.62
N ALA A 89 1.85 23.06 2.51
CA ALA A 89 1.83 21.90 1.61
C ALA A 89 2.38 20.65 2.31
N LYS A 90 3.46 20.82 3.10
CA LYS A 90 4.06 19.73 3.88
C LYS A 90 3.10 19.20 4.95
N GLU A 91 2.39 20.08 5.65
CA GLU A 91 1.41 19.64 6.66
C GLU A 91 0.17 18.97 6.01
N SER A 92 -0.26 19.45 4.84
CA SER A 92 -1.30 18.79 4.05
C SER A 92 -0.88 17.36 3.69
N ASP A 93 0.30 17.18 3.10
CA ASP A 93 0.82 15.86 2.71
C ASP A 93 1.01 14.93 3.91
N LYS A 94 1.46 15.46 5.05
CA LYS A 94 1.54 14.72 6.30
C LYS A 94 0.18 14.19 6.76
N THR A 95 -0.87 15.01 6.64
CA THR A 95 -2.24 14.60 7.00
C THR A 95 -2.73 13.47 6.10
N LEU A 96 -2.48 13.56 4.78
CA LEU A 96 -2.80 12.49 3.83
C LEU A 96 -2.07 11.17 4.20
N CYS A 97 -0.77 11.26 4.53
CA CYS A 97 0.00 10.08 4.93
C CYS A 97 -0.50 9.47 6.24
N GLN A 98 -0.88 10.29 7.22
CA GLN A 98 -1.42 9.79 8.50
C GLN A 98 -2.74 9.04 8.32
N ASP A 99 -3.63 9.57 7.47
CA ASP A 99 -4.90 8.91 7.16
C ASP A 99 -4.65 7.58 6.43
N MET A 100 -3.82 7.56 5.39
CA MET A 100 -3.51 6.31 4.67
C MET A 100 -2.79 5.30 5.55
N LEU A 101 -1.80 5.71 6.34
CA LEU A 101 -1.10 4.79 7.25
C LEU A 101 -2.04 4.18 8.30
N SER A 102 -3.06 4.93 8.73
CA SER A 102 -4.08 4.42 9.66
C SER A 102 -5.03 3.44 8.96
N LEU A 103 -5.39 3.71 7.70
CA LEU A 103 -6.18 2.80 6.87
C LEU A 103 -5.44 1.49 6.61
N GLU A 104 -4.17 1.54 6.18
CA GLU A 104 -3.32 0.36 5.96
C GLU A 104 -3.24 -0.54 7.19
N LYS A 105 -3.00 0.06 8.37
CA LYS A 105 -2.97 -0.69 9.64
C LYS A 105 -4.31 -1.37 9.94
N TYR A 106 -5.41 -0.68 9.66
CA TYR A 106 -6.74 -1.26 9.84
C TYR A 106 -6.96 -2.42 8.87
N VAL A 107 -6.76 -2.22 7.57
CA VAL A 107 -7.00 -3.23 6.54
C VAL A 107 -6.12 -4.46 6.75
N SER A 108 -4.81 -4.26 6.98
CA SER A 108 -3.86 -5.32 7.32
C SER A 108 -4.32 -6.15 8.53
N GLY A 109 -4.84 -5.50 9.58
CA GLY A 109 -5.39 -6.21 10.75
C GLY A 109 -6.68 -6.97 10.46
N THR A 110 -7.50 -6.52 9.51
CA THR A 110 -8.70 -7.28 9.10
C THR A 110 -8.36 -8.53 8.27
N TYR A 111 -7.24 -8.51 7.54
CA TYR A 111 -6.74 -9.69 6.83
C TYR A 111 -6.37 -10.82 7.78
N ASP A 112 -5.76 -10.54 8.94
CA ASP A 112 -5.47 -11.56 9.97
C ASP A 112 -6.70 -12.40 10.31
N THR A 113 -7.82 -11.72 10.60
CA THR A 113 -9.08 -12.39 10.96
C THR A 113 -9.62 -13.20 9.76
N THR A 114 -9.58 -12.64 8.56
CA THR A 114 -10.05 -13.30 7.33
C THR A 114 -9.24 -14.55 6.99
N ILE A 115 -7.91 -14.50 7.19
CA ILE A 115 -6.99 -15.62 7.00
C ILE A 115 -7.20 -16.71 8.04
N PHE A 116 -7.46 -16.33 9.28
CA PHE A 116 -7.70 -17.27 10.37
C PHE A 116 -8.98 -18.08 10.14
N GLU A 117 -10.05 -17.42 9.68
CA GLU A 117 -11.37 -18.06 9.50
C GLU A 117 -11.54 -18.75 8.14
N THR A 118 -10.69 -18.49 7.15
CA THR A 118 -10.82 -19.16 5.85
C THR A 118 -10.55 -20.66 5.96
N THR A 119 -11.41 -21.48 5.35
CA THR A 119 -11.28 -22.95 5.38
C THR A 119 -10.55 -23.51 4.16
N ASN A 120 -10.45 -22.73 3.07
CA ASN A 120 -9.77 -23.14 1.84
C ASN A 120 -8.28 -22.77 1.90
N SER A 121 -7.40 -23.77 1.90
CA SER A 121 -5.95 -23.57 2.01
C SER A 121 -5.34 -22.76 0.86
N ASN A 122 -5.86 -22.88 -0.37
CA ASN A 122 -5.36 -22.11 -1.50
C ASN A 122 -5.75 -20.63 -1.35
N VAL A 123 -7.00 -20.37 -0.94
CA VAL A 123 -7.44 -19.00 -0.61
C VAL A 123 -6.63 -18.45 0.56
N ARG A 124 -6.33 -19.26 1.58
CA ARG A 124 -5.48 -18.85 2.69
C ARG A 124 -4.11 -18.37 2.22
N GLN A 125 -3.46 -19.10 1.31
CA GLN A 125 -2.17 -18.71 0.74
C GLN A 125 -2.26 -17.39 -0.03
N VAL A 126 -3.34 -17.18 -0.79
CA VAL A 126 -3.60 -15.92 -1.50
C VAL A 126 -3.74 -14.75 -0.54
N LEU A 127 -4.57 -14.90 0.48
CA LEU A 127 -4.81 -13.84 1.46
C LEU A 127 -3.54 -13.52 2.28
N ASN A 128 -2.72 -14.52 2.62
CA ASN A 128 -1.41 -14.28 3.26
C ASN A 128 -0.46 -13.47 2.37
N HIS A 129 -0.52 -13.67 1.05
CA HIS A 129 0.29 -12.87 0.14
C HIS A 129 -0.16 -11.41 0.15
N ILE A 130 -1.46 -11.16 0.04
CA ILE A 130 -2.04 -9.81 0.10
C ILE A 130 -1.68 -9.15 1.43
N GLN A 131 -1.89 -9.84 2.56
CA GLN A 131 -1.56 -9.30 3.88
C GLN A 131 -0.09 -8.84 3.99
N LYS A 132 0.85 -9.58 3.39
CA LYS A 132 2.25 -9.17 3.34
C LYS A 132 2.42 -7.88 2.53
N GLU A 133 1.72 -7.73 1.41
CA GLU A 133 1.75 -6.51 0.60
C GLU A 133 1.13 -5.32 1.36
N GLU A 134 0.01 -5.49 2.07
CA GLU A 134 -0.59 -4.47 2.95
C GLU A 134 0.43 -3.94 4.00
N GLN A 135 1.18 -4.85 4.63
CA GLN A 135 2.24 -4.45 5.57
C GLN A 135 3.35 -3.65 4.89
N GLN A 136 3.71 -4.01 3.66
CA GLN A 136 4.71 -3.29 2.86
C GLN A 136 4.20 -1.92 2.42
N HIS A 137 2.91 -1.75 2.12
CA HIS A 137 2.30 -0.46 1.83
C HIS A 137 2.42 0.48 3.03
N GLY A 138 2.07 -0.01 4.22
CA GLY A 138 2.28 0.71 5.48
C GLY A 138 3.74 1.09 5.72
N GLU A 139 4.69 0.17 5.47
CA GLU A 139 6.13 0.44 5.56
C GLU A 139 6.59 1.55 4.59
N GLN A 140 6.12 1.52 3.33
CA GLN A 140 6.47 2.53 2.33
C GLN A 140 5.99 3.93 2.73
N ILE A 141 4.76 4.06 3.22
CA ILE A 141 4.24 5.33 3.74
C ILE A 141 5.04 5.78 4.95
N PHE A 142 5.30 4.88 5.90
CA PHE A 142 6.10 5.18 7.08
C PHE A 142 7.50 5.71 6.70
N ASN A 143 8.19 5.06 5.77
CA ASN A 143 9.51 5.46 5.30
C ASN A 143 9.48 6.83 4.60
N TYR A 144 8.46 7.10 3.79
CA TYR A 144 8.25 8.43 3.22
C TYR A 144 8.07 9.49 4.32
N MET A 145 7.20 9.23 5.30
CA MET A 145 6.96 10.16 6.40
C MET A 145 8.22 10.40 7.24
N GLN A 146 8.98 9.35 7.56
CA GLN A 146 10.20 9.44 8.35
C GLN A 146 11.26 10.26 7.61
N SER A 147 11.52 9.98 6.32
CA SER A 147 12.51 10.70 5.51
C SER A 147 12.19 12.18 5.32
N ASN A 148 10.91 12.55 5.42
CA ASN A 148 10.43 13.93 5.36
C ASN A 148 10.25 14.59 6.74
N GLY A 149 10.59 13.91 7.84
CA GLY A 149 10.44 14.45 9.20
C GLY A 149 8.98 14.67 9.61
N MET A 150 8.05 13.89 9.03
CA MET A 150 6.61 13.92 9.34
C MET A 150 6.23 12.90 10.42
N TYR A 151 7.10 11.93 10.71
CA TYR A 151 6.89 10.87 11.68
C TYR A 151 8.19 10.53 12.41
N SER A 152 8.11 10.31 13.71
CA SER A 152 9.24 9.87 14.54
C SER A 152 8.84 8.59 15.26
N PRO A 153 9.41 7.42 14.90
CA PRO A 153 9.21 6.20 15.69
C PRO A 153 9.81 6.39 17.10
N GLN A 154 9.16 5.78 18.09
CA GLN A 154 9.67 5.68 19.45
C GLN A 154 10.43 4.38 19.65
#